data_AF-A0A847N7K1-F1
#
_entry.id   AF-A0A847N7K1-F1
#
_cell.length_a   1.000
_cell.length_b   1.000
_cell.length_c   1.000
_cell.angle_alpha   90.00
_cell.angle_beta   90.00
_cell.angle_gamma   90.00
#
_symmetry.space_group_name_H-M   'P 1'
#
loop_
_entity.id
_entity.type
_entity.pdbx_description
1 polymer ?
#
loop_
_entity_poly.entity_id
_entity_poly.type
_entity_poly.pdbx_seq_one_letter_code
_entity_poly.pdbx_strand_id
1 'polypeptide(L)'
;MKNKTIESIYLKLLKVNHLLDLNLSKLAKTYDFNSTELMIYLDIKTHPQTDLNALCERLGLKKSAASKAINQLIKENQIMS
;
A
#
# COMPACT_ATOMS: atom_id res chain seq x y z
N MET A 1 14.91 -20.70 24.91
CA MET A 1 15.07 -21.29 23.57
C MET A 1 14.55 -20.30 22.53
N LYS A 2 15.35 -19.87 21.56
CA LYS A 2 14.82 -19.16 20.37
C LYS A 2 13.93 -20.14 19.62
N ASN A 3 12.66 -19.81 19.43
CA ASN A 3 11.75 -20.63 18.63
C ASN A 3 12.16 -20.45 17.16
N LYS A 4 13.09 -21.30 16.68
CA LYS A 4 13.71 -21.23 15.34
C LYS A 4 12.67 -21.11 14.22
N THR A 5 11.46 -21.65 14.45
CA THR A 5 10.32 -21.55 13.55
C THR A 5 9.78 -20.12 13.42
N ILE A 6 9.61 -19.40 14.54
CA ILE A 6 9.13 -18.00 14.53
C ILE A 6 10.14 -17.08 13.86
N GLU A 7 11.44 -17.24 14.17
CA GLU A 7 12.52 -16.46 13.54
C GLU A 7 12.57 -16.70 12.02
N SER A 8 12.40 -17.96 11.59
CA SER A 8 12.32 -18.29 10.16
C SER A 8 11.11 -17.67 9.46
N ILE A 9 9.92 -17.71 10.09
CA ILE A 9 8.70 -17.08 9.55
C ILE A 9 8.89 -15.57 9.43
N TYR A 10 9.40 -14.94 10.49
CA TYR A 10 9.69 -13.51 10.49
C TYR A 10 10.62 -13.11 9.34
N LEU A 11 11.74 -13.81 9.16
CA LEU A 11 12.69 -13.52 8.07
C LEU A 11 12.08 -13.71 6.68
N LYS A 12 11.22 -14.71 6.51
CA LYS A 12 10.49 -14.92 5.24
C LYS A 12 9.52 -13.77 4.97
N LEU A 13 8.74 -13.35 5.96
CA LEU A 13 7.83 -12.20 5.83
C LEU A 13 8.59 -10.91 5.53
N LEU A 14 9.71 -10.67 6.21
CA LEU A 14 10.57 -9.51 5.95
C LEU A 14 11.09 -9.50 4.50
N LYS A 15 11.52 -10.65 3.99
CA LYS A 15 11.96 -10.79 2.59
C LYS A 15 10.82 -10.51 1.61
N VAL A 16 9.62 -11.02 1.87
CA VAL A 16 8.43 -10.77 1.04
C VAL A 16 8.07 -9.29 1.05
N ASN A 17 8.06 -8.65 2.22
CA ASN A 17 7.77 -7.22 2.34
C ASN A 17 8.79 -6.38 1.56
N HIS A 18 10.08 -6.71 1.67
CA HIS A 18 11.13 -6.01 0.91
C HIS A 18 10.95 -6.14 -0.60
N LEU A 19 10.60 -7.33 -1.09
CA LEU A 19 10.32 -7.55 -2.52
C LEU A 19 9.08 -6.78 -2.97
N LEU A 20 8.03 -6.74 -2.14
CA LEU A 20 6.84 -5.93 -2.39
C LEU A 20 7.21 -4.45 -2.53
N ASP A 21 7.96 -3.89 -1.57
CA ASP A 21 8.38 -2.48 -1.58
C ASP A 21 9.18 -2.12 -2.83
N LEU A 22 10.11 -3.00 -3.23
CA LEU A 22 10.90 -2.82 -4.45
C LEU A 22 10.03 -2.82 -5.71
N ASN A 23 9.06 -3.75 -5.78
CA ASN A 23 8.17 -3.85 -6.93
C ASN A 23 7.22 -2.66 -6.98
N LEU A 24 6.64 -2.26 -5.85
CA LEU A 24 5.79 -1.07 -5.75
C LEU A 24 6.55 0.18 -6.17
N SER A 25 7.79 0.37 -5.72
CA SER A 25 8.59 1.55 -6.12
C SER A 25 8.86 1.59 -7.63
N LYS A 26 9.09 0.43 -8.26
CA LYS A 26 9.29 0.33 -9.72
C LYS A 26 8.00 0.61 -10.49
N LEU A 27 6.91 -0.03 -10.09
CA LEU A 27 5.60 0.13 -10.71
C LEU A 27 5.07 1.56 -10.52
N ALA A 28 5.25 2.16 -9.35
CA ALA A 28 4.71 3.49 -9.07
C ALA A 28 5.27 4.52 -10.06
N LYS A 29 6.57 4.42 -10.40
CA LYS A 29 7.20 5.24 -11.43
C LYS A 29 6.60 5.07 -12.82
N THR A 30 6.06 3.89 -13.18
CA THR A 30 5.43 3.71 -14.50
C THR A 30 4.06 4.37 -14.60
N TYR A 31 3.45 4.70 -13.45
CA TYR A 31 2.15 5.37 -13.35
C TYR A 31 2.29 6.81 -12.83
N ASP A 32 3.51 7.35 -12.75
CA ASP A 32 3.81 8.66 -12.13
C ASP A 32 3.30 8.81 -10.69
N PHE A 33 3.25 7.71 -9.94
CA PHE A 33 2.87 7.66 -8.53
C PHE A 33 4.10 7.50 -7.61
N ASN A 34 3.92 7.79 -6.33
CA ASN A 34 4.71 7.17 -5.27
C ASN A 34 4.11 5.82 -4.83
N SER A 35 4.87 5.02 -4.07
CA SER A 35 4.42 3.67 -3.67
C SER A 35 3.09 3.68 -2.90
N THR A 36 2.87 4.67 -2.04
CA THR A 36 1.63 4.78 -1.24
C THR A 36 0.43 5.07 -2.15
N GLU A 37 0.59 6.00 -3.09
CA GLU A 37 -0.44 6.34 -4.08
C GLU A 37 -0.80 5.12 -4.94
N LEU A 38 0.21 4.37 -5.40
CA LEU A 38 -0.04 3.15 -6.16
C LEU A 38 -0.80 2.10 -5.34
N MET A 39 -0.44 1.89 -4.07
CA MET A 39 -1.15 0.95 -3.20
C MET A 39 -2.63 1.35 -3.03
N ILE A 40 -2.90 2.62 -2.80
CA ILE A 40 -4.25 3.17 -2.66
C ILE A 40 -5.04 3.01 -3.96
N TYR A 41 -4.43 3.35 -5.10
CA TYR A 41 -5.04 3.18 -6.41
C TYR A 41 -5.44 1.73 -6.67
N LEU A 42 -4.53 0.78 -6.43
CA LEU A 42 -4.80 -0.65 -6.62
C LEU A 42 -5.88 -1.17 -5.66
N ASP A 43 -5.88 -0.71 -4.41
CA ASP A 43 -6.90 -1.10 -3.43
C ASP A 43 -8.29 -0.59 -3.82
N ILE A 44 -8.41 0.66 -4.26
CA ILE A 44 -9.69 1.22 -4.74
C ILE A 44 -10.17 0.49 -6.00
N LYS A 45 -9.27 0.15 -6.93
CA LYS A 45 -9.63 -0.64 -8.12
C LYS A 45 -10.12 -2.04 -7.76
N THR A 46 -9.57 -2.64 -6.71
CA THR A 46 -9.93 -3.99 -6.24
C THR A 46 -11.18 -3.96 -5.37
N HIS A 47 -11.39 -2.88 -4.61
CA HIS A 47 -12.46 -2.68 -3.63
C HIS A 47 -13.16 -1.33 -3.85
N PRO A 48 -13.93 -1.14 -4.95
CA PRO A 48 -14.43 0.17 -5.39
C PRO A 48 -15.44 0.85 -4.45
N GLN A 49 -15.97 0.13 -3.47
CA GLN A 49 -16.90 0.65 -2.47
C GLN A 49 -16.29 0.72 -1.07
N THR A 50 -14.97 0.59 -0.95
CA THR A 50 -14.31 0.66 0.35
C THR A 50 -14.38 2.06 0.94
N ASP A 51 -14.64 2.15 2.24
CA ASP A 51 -14.41 3.39 2.97
C ASP A 51 -12.93 3.55 3.34
N LEU A 52 -12.57 4.78 3.77
CA LEU A 52 -11.21 5.14 4.15
C LEU A 52 -10.65 4.32 5.31
N ASN A 53 -11.46 3.92 6.29
CA ASN A 53 -10.98 3.15 7.44
C ASN A 53 -10.64 1.73 7.00
N ALA A 54 -11.51 1.08 6.22
CA ALA A 54 -11.29 -0.26 5.71
C ALA A 54 -10.05 -0.32 4.76
N LEU A 55 -9.86 0.72 3.95
CA LEU A 55 -8.63 0.88 3.15
C LEU A 55 -7.38 1.02 4.04
N CYS A 56 -7.45 1.86 5.08
CA CYS A 56 -6.32 2.04 6.00
C CYS A 56 -5.96 0.74 6.73
N GLU A 57 -6.96 -0.05 7.13
CA GLU A 57 -6.77 -1.34 7.79
C GLU A 57 -6.06 -2.34 6.88
N ARG A 58 -6.54 -2.52 5.64
CA ARG A 58 -5.93 -3.45 4.68
C ARG A 58 -4.49 -3.06 4.31
N LEU A 59 -4.24 -1.77 4.14
CA LEU A 59 -2.94 -1.26 3.70
C LEU A 59 -1.97 -0.97 4.84
N GLY A 60 -2.40 -1.09 6.10
CA GLY A 60 -1.59 -0.72 7.26
C GLY A 60 -1.20 0.77 7.29
N LEU A 61 -2.02 1.64 6.70
CA LEU A 61 -1.75 3.07 6.59
C LEU A 61 -2.38 3.86 7.73
N LYS A 62 -1.66 4.91 8.17
CA LYS A 62 -2.26 5.94 9.02
C LYS A 62 -3.27 6.74 8.20
N LYS A 63 -4.42 7.05 8.80
CA LYS A 63 -5.49 7.83 8.17
C LYS A 63 -5.01 9.15 7.57
N SER A 64 -4.11 9.86 8.26
CA SER A 64 -3.54 11.12 7.76
C SER A 64 -2.71 10.94 6.48
N ALA A 65 -1.93 9.87 6.37
CA ALA A 65 -1.15 9.56 5.17
C ALA A 65 -2.06 9.13 4.02
N ALA A 66 -3.05 8.28 4.29
CA ALA A 66 -4.02 7.83 3.30
C ALA A 66 -4.85 9.01 2.76
N SER A 67 -5.40 9.87 3.62
CA SER A 67 -6.14 11.06 3.20
C SER A 67 -5.30 11.99 2.33
N LYS A 68 -4.03 12.22 2.68
CA LYS A 68 -3.14 13.07 1.87
C LYS A 68 -2.93 12.49 0.47
N ALA A 69 -2.65 11.18 0.37
CA ALA A 69 -2.42 10.51 -0.90
C ALA A 69 -3.70 10.43 -1.76
N ILE A 70 -4.86 10.16 -1.17
CA ILE A 70 -6.15 10.18 -1.87
C ILE A 70 -6.43 11.57 -2.45
N ASN A 71 -6.24 12.64 -1.66
CA ASN A 71 -6.43 14.01 -2.14
C ASN A 71 -5.50 14.35 -3.32
N GLN A 72 -4.26 13.84 -3.30
CA GLN A 72 -3.31 14.01 -4.39
C GLN A 72 -3.80 13.28 -5.66
N LEU A 73 -4.22 12.02 -5.54
CA LEU A 73 -4.76 11.23 -6.65
C LEU A 73 -6.03 11.85 -7.25
N ILE A 74 -6.92 12.43 -6.43
CA ILE A 74 -8.10 13.16 -6.91
C ILE A 74 -7.66 14.42 -7.67
N LYS A 75 -6.72 15.19 -7.12
CA LYS A 75 -6.21 16.42 -7.75
C LYS A 75 -5.58 16.17 -9.12
N GLU A 76 -4.96 15.01 -9.28
CA GLU A 76 -4.33 14.57 -10.54
C GLU A 76 -5.32 13.86 -11.49
N ASN A 77 -6.62 13.82 -11.16
CA ASN A 77 -7.68 13.10 -11.90
C ASN A 77 -7.40 11.59 -12.08
N GLN A 78 -6.65 10.99 -11.17
CA GLN A 78 -6.29 9.56 -11.23
C GLN A 78 -7.37 8.66 -10.61
N ILE A 79 -8.14 9.20 -9.67
CA ILE A 79 -9.32 8.57 -9.05
C ILE A 79 -10.46 9.58 -8.93
N MET A 80 -11.71 9.11 -8.90
CA MET A 80 -12.91 9.94 -8.71
C MET A 80 -13.27 10.01 -7.22
N SER A 81 -13.84 11.15 -6.79
CA SER A 81 -14.33 11.35 -5.42
C SER A 81 -15.63 10.61 -5.14
#